data_AF-A0A847Z8J6-F1
#
_entry.id   AF-A0A847Z8J6-F1
#
_cell.length_a   1.000
_cell.length_b   1.000
_cell.length_c   1.000
_cell.angle_alpha   90.00
_cell.angle_beta   90.00
_cell.angle_gamma   90.00
#
_symmetry.space_group_name_H-M   'P 1'
#
loop_
_entity.id
_entity.type
_entity.pdbx_description
1 polymer ?
#
loop_
_entity_poly.entity_id
_entity_poly.type
_entity_poly.pdbx_seq_one_letter_code
_entity_poly.pdbx_strand_id
1 'polypeptide(L)'
;DDTFNAWHTCPAGLDGAYNAKYNRINATNPCSEYAFLDYTACNLASVNVYAFYDNEKSAFDEEGYIHLCSLIQLVLEASIYWAHFPTDDIARKSYMFRTTGLGICNVASLLLSAGIPYDSDAGRNITAALCSLMTAVSYKTSALMAKQAGAFKAYDINKQYMMRVIKNHASVAGAIADVPEGIDYDVFKINHKEVKSTRFANLAGALKTEWASALKLGNSYGFRNAQVSVIAPTGTISFAMDCAATSIEPFYSHVFYKQLSGGGYMEIVNPYVEVALKNLGYKASEIEDIIKYMLTKDDKGRLVNTTLEKAPNFKAEHLKIFETANEITPQGHVLMVAAITPNISGSVSKTVNLPNSATVEDISYIHLLAYKTGCKAISLYRDGCKVSQPLTMGKTVKQKELNEYSYKELLDYAKNCEKQIPNRKRPAGMRMSRTHAAEIGDIELYVTIGYYDDGTMAELFVSSDKEGTVVKGLLAVLSKSISNMLQYNIPPKEISRLLRGQQFEPAGFVSRHPYIKNATSVADLISKIIDIEMGDYTRIQIKPQNVQSVLAVKETKTVSESVKSEEKEERLYGERCATCGSVKMFRNGNCKVCKDCGSTTGCS
;
A
#
# COMPACT_ATOMS: atom_id res chain seq x y z
N ASP A 1 1.50 22.00 18.00
CA ASP A 1 0.49 20.93 17.85
C ASP A 1 0.79 20.23 16.55
N ASP A 2 0.36 18.99 16.32
CA ASP A 2 0.65 18.35 15.02
C ASP A 2 -0.08 19.05 13.85
N THR A 3 0.42 18.84 12.62
CA THR A 3 -0.11 19.47 11.39
C THR A 3 -1.61 19.23 11.19
N PHE A 4 -2.17 18.10 11.64
CA PHE A 4 -3.62 17.87 11.55
C PHE A 4 -4.38 18.77 12.50
N ASN A 5 -4.00 18.78 13.78
CA ASN A 5 -4.69 19.51 14.83
C ASN A 5 -4.54 21.04 14.69
N ALA A 6 -3.46 21.52 14.06
CA ALA A 6 -3.31 22.94 13.69
C ALA A 6 -4.46 23.46 12.79
N TRP A 7 -4.99 22.60 11.91
CA TRP A 7 -6.12 22.90 11.01
C TRP A 7 -7.46 22.35 11.51
N HIS A 8 -7.55 21.90 12.76
CA HIS A 8 -8.79 21.33 13.27
C HIS A 8 -9.84 22.43 13.52
N THR A 9 -10.99 22.31 12.86
CA THR A 9 -12.11 23.24 13.01
C THR A 9 -12.90 23.06 14.30
N CYS A 10 -12.83 21.88 14.94
CA CYS A 10 -13.65 21.54 16.12
C CYS A 10 -12.86 20.95 17.32
N PRO A 11 -11.74 21.55 17.76
CA PRO A 11 -10.89 21.01 18.82
C PRO A 11 -11.52 21.06 20.22
N ALA A 12 -12.68 21.71 20.38
CA ALA A 12 -13.45 21.70 21.62
C ALA A 12 -14.59 20.67 21.61
N GLY A 13 -14.74 19.91 20.51
CA GLY A 13 -15.67 18.79 20.40
C GLY A 13 -17.12 19.13 20.75
N LEU A 14 -17.73 18.29 21.59
CA LEU A 14 -19.13 18.44 22.01
C LEU A 14 -19.29 19.07 23.41
N ASP A 15 -18.20 19.15 24.18
CA ASP A 15 -18.22 19.50 25.61
C ASP A 15 -17.43 20.77 25.95
N GLY A 16 -16.78 21.40 24.97
CA GLY A 16 -16.00 22.61 25.20
C GLY A 16 -14.58 22.35 25.69
N ALA A 17 -14.19 21.09 25.91
CA ALA A 17 -12.87 20.74 26.42
C ALA A 17 -11.82 20.84 25.32
N TYR A 18 -11.24 22.04 25.15
CA TYR A 18 -10.25 22.33 24.13
C TYR A 18 -9.06 21.36 24.16
N ASN A 19 -8.80 20.72 23.02
CA ASN A 19 -7.68 19.81 22.80
C ASN A 19 -7.60 18.63 23.79
N ALA A 20 -8.72 18.28 24.45
CA ALA A 20 -8.82 17.04 25.18
C ALA A 20 -8.54 15.86 24.24
N LYS A 21 -7.97 14.76 24.75
CA LYS A 21 -7.51 13.63 23.92
C LYS A 21 -8.59 13.08 22.96
N TYR A 22 -9.86 13.10 23.36
CA TYR A 22 -11.00 12.65 22.55
C TYR A 22 -11.58 13.72 21.60
N ASN A 23 -11.13 14.98 21.74
CA ASN A 23 -11.45 16.12 20.87
C ASN A 23 -10.28 16.48 19.93
N ARG A 24 -9.20 15.68 19.94
CA ARG A 24 -8.13 15.77 18.94
C ARG A 24 -8.45 14.87 17.75
N ILE A 25 -7.87 15.22 16.61
CA ILE A 25 -7.76 14.28 15.48
C ILE A 25 -6.69 13.26 15.88
N ASN A 26 -7.11 12.02 16.14
CA ASN A 26 -6.25 10.95 16.63
C ASN A 26 -5.76 10.03 15.51
N ALA A 27 -6.54 9.90 14.43
CA ALA A 27 -6.23 9.05 13.30
C ALA A 27 -6.89 9.59 12.02
N THR A 28 -6.50 9.01 10.89
CA THR A 28 -7.14 9.24 9.60
C THR A 28 -7.93 7.99 9.19
N ASN A 29 -8.73 8.10 8.13
CA ASN A 29 -9.34 6.95 7.48
C ASN A 29 -8.29 6.11 6.71
N PRO A 30 -8.66 4.91 6.19
CA PRO A 30 -7.73 4.03 5.49
C PRO A 30 -6.98 4.64 4.28
N CYS A 31 -7.53 5.69 3.68
CA CYS A 31 -6.95 6.36 2.53
C CYS A 31 -6.23 7.68 2.87
N SER A 32 -6.21 8.08 4.15
CA SER A 32 -5.47 9.24 4.69
C SER A 32 -5.94 10.63 4.23
N GLU A 33 -7.10 10.75 3.58
CA GLU A 33 -7.71 12.01 3.15
C GLU A 33 -8.72 12.57 4.15
N TYR A 34 -9.41 11.70 4.89
CA TYR A 34 -10.40 12.11 5.89
C TYR A 34 -9.79 12.06 7.28
N ALA A 35 -9.74 13.23 7.92
CA ALA A 35 -9.14 13.38 9.24
C ALA A 35 -9.99 14.34 10.07
N PHE A 36 -10.81 13.76 10.94
CA PHE A 36 -11.70 14.48 11.83
C PHE A 36 -11.83 13.71 13.15
N LEU A 37 -12.73 14.14 14.03
CA LEU A 37 -12.97 13.49 15.32
C LEU A 37 -13.36 12.02 15.17
N ASP A 38 -12.93 11.19 16.13
CA ASP A 38 -13.24 9.76 16.16
C ASP A 38 -14.74 9.50 16.09
N TYR A 39 -15.14 8.41 15.43
CA TYR A 39 -16.53 8.04 15.18
C TYR A 39 -17.31 9.09 14.38
N THR A 40 -16.68 9.72 13.39
CA THR A 40 -17.39 10.51 12.37
C THR A 40 -17.27 9.86 11.00
N ALA A 41 -18.33 9.96 10.20
CA ALA A 41 -18.34 9.47 8.83
C ALA A 41 -17.99 10.58 7.84
N CYS A 42 -17.55 10.18 6.65
CA CYS A 42 -17.32 11.11 5.55
C CYS A 42 -18.28 10.85 4.40
N ASN A 43 -18.94 11.92 3.94
CA ASN A 43 -19.75 11.92 2.73
C ASN A 43 -18.92 12.55 1.61
N LEU A 44 -18.59 11.74 0.59
CA LEU A 44 -17.58 12.07 -0.41
C LEU A 44 -18.18 12.28 -1.80
N ALA A 45 -17.61 13.24 -2.53
CA ALA A 45 -17.83 13.43 -3.96
C ALA A 45 -16.55 13.97 -4.62
N SER A 46 -16.43 13.85 -5.94
CA SER A 46 -15.29 14.38 -6.68
C SER A 46 -15.73 15.03 -7.98
N VAL A 47 -15.11 16.16 -8.32
CA VAL A 47 -15.35 16.89 -9.56
C VAL A 47 -14.26 16.57 -10.57
N ASN A 48 -14.62 16.14 -11.77
CA ASN A 48 -13.68 16.04 -12.90
C ASN A 48 -13.34 17.45 -13.39
N VAL A 49 -12.15 17.96 -13.05
CA VAL A 49 -11.78 19.36 -13.39
C VAL A 49 -11.50 19.55 -14.87
N TYR A 50 -11.11 18.50 -15.59
CA TYR A 50 -10.89 18.59 -17.03
C TYR A 50 -12.19 18.85 -17.81
N ALA A 51 -13.35 18.44 -17.28
CA ALA A 51 -14.64 18.69 -17.92
C ALA A 51 -14.96 20.19 -18.09
N PHE A 52 -14.25 21.06 -17.36
CA PHE A 52 -14.37 22.52 -17.43
C PHE A 52 -13.30 23.15 -18.33
N TYR A 53 -12.49 22.36 -19.04
CA TYR A 53 -11.47 22.88 -19.94
C TYR A 53 -11.92 22.76 -21.39
N ASP A 54 -12.07 23.91 -22.05
CA ASP A 54 -12.35 24.00 -23.48
C ASP A 54 -11.02 23.86 -24.25
N ASN A 55 -10.83 22.73 -24.93
CA ASN A 55 -9.59 22.47 -25.67
C ASN A 55 -9.39 23.42 -26.85
N GLU A 56 -10.47 23.83 -27.51
CA GLU A 56 -10.40 24.67 -28.71
C GLU A 56 -10.05 26.11 -28.35
N LYS A 57 -10.69 26.64 -27.30
CA LYS A 57 -10.39 27.99 -26.79
C LYS A 57 -9.18 27.99 -25.86
N SER A 58 -8.77 26.81 -25.40
CA SER A 58 -7.75 26.62 -24.38
C SER A 58 -8.00 27.52 -23.16
N ALA A 59 -9.21 27.41 -22.61
CA ALA A 59 -9.72 28.23 -21.51
C ALA A 59 -10.44 27.36 -20.49
N PHE A 60 -10.37 27.75 -19.22
CA PHE A 60 -11.05 27.07 -18.12
C PHE A 60 -12.36 27.81 -17.77
N ASP A 61 -13.47 27.08 -17.74
CA ASP A 61 -14.78 27.57 -17.31
C ASP A 61 -14.86 27.63 -15.78
N GLU A 62 -14.46 28.77 -15.21
CA GLU A 62 -14.49 28.93 -13.76
C GLU A 62 -15.91 29.06 -13.21
N GLU A 63 -16.84 29.65 -13.96
CA GLU A 63 -18.21 29.88 -13.52
C GLU A 63 -18.97 28.56 -13.39
N GLY A 64 -18.85 27.68 -14.40
CA GLY A 64 -19.40 26.34 -14.37
C GLY A 64 -18.83 25.51 -13.23
N TYR A 65 -17.52 25.62 -12.98
CA TYR A 65 -16.85 24.92 -11.88
C TYR A 65 -17.38 25.37 -10.51
N ILE A 66 -17.48 26.69 -10.29
CA ILE A 66 -18.07 27.28 -9.07
C ILE A 66 -19.52 26.81 -8.87
N HIS A 67 -20.31 26.85 -9.94
CA HIS A 67 -21.71 26.42 -9.87
C HIS A 67 -21.83 24.95 -9.46
N LEU A 68 -21.05 24.05 -10.09
CA LEU A 68 -21.07 22.63 -9.76
C LEU A 68 -20.61 22.38 -8.32
N CYS A 69 -19.53 23.02 -7.86
CA CYS A 69 -19.06 22.87 -6.48
C CYS A 69 -20.14 23.26 -5.47
N SER A 70 -20.88 24.34 -5.71
CA SER A 70 -21.99 24.75 -4.85
C SER A 70 -23.11 23.71 -4.83
N LEU A 71 -23.52 23.22 -6.01
CA LEU A 71 -24.57 22.20 -6.12
C LEU A 71 -24.18 20.90 -5.40
N ILE A 72 -22.96 20.42 -5.61
CA ILE A 72 -22.50 19.18 -4.98
C ILE A 72 -22.38 19.33 -3.47
N GLN A 73 -22.01 20.50 -2.95
CA GLN A 73 -22.03 20.73 -1.50
C GLN A 73 -23.44 20.58 -0.92
N LEU A 74 -24.49 21.02 -1.63
CA LEU A 74 -25.88 20.80 -1.21
C LEU A 74 -26.23 19.30 -1.20
N VAL A 75 -25.82 18.57 -2.24
CA VAL A 75 -26.05 17.12 -2.35
C VAL A 75 -25.35 16.36 -1.23
N LEU A 76 -24.08 16.70 -0.95
CA LEU A 76 -23.31 16.10 0.14
C LEU A 76 -23.97 16.34 1.49
N GLU A 77 -24.40 17.56 1.77
CA GLU A 77 -25.08 17.89 3.02
C GLU A 77 -26.45 17.20 3.15
N ALA A 78 -27.20 17.07 2.05
CA ALA A 78 -28.44 16.30 2.03
C ALA A 78 -28.18 14.80 2.31
N SER A 79 -27.09 14.24 1.77
CA SER A 79 -26.75 12.83 1.96
C SER A 79 -26.49 12.45 3.42
N ILE A 80 -26.08 13.39 4.28
CA ILE A 80 -25.89 13.14 5.72
C ILE A 80 -27.22 12.81 6.40
N TYR A 81 -28.32 13.44 5.98
CA TYR A 81 -29.62 13.23 6.60
C TYR A 81 -30.22 11.85 6.31
N TRP A 82 -29.95 11.33 5.11
CA TRP A 82 -30.46 10.05 4.63
C TRP A 82 -29.48 8.89 4.82
N ALA A 83 -28.29 9.16 5.37
CA ALA A 83 -27.28 8.13 5.59
C ALA A 83 -27.70 7.14 6.67
N HIS A 84 -27.47 5.85 6.41
CA HIS A 84 -27.55 4.80 7.42
C HIS A 84 -26.15 4.54 7.98
N PHE A 85 -26.01 4.58 9.30
CA PHE A 85 -24.73 4.43 9.98
C PHE A 85 -24.66 3.09 10.73
N PRO A 86 -23.47 2.46 10.80
CA PRO A 86 -23.33 1.13 11.41
C PRO A 86 -23.40 1.14 12.94
N THR A 87 -23.20 2.30 13.58
CA THR A 87 -23.29 2.46 15.04
C THR A 87 -23.93 3.79 15.42
N ASP A 88 -24.56 3.82 16.61
CA ASP A 88 -25.21 5.01 17.14
C ASP A 88 -24.24 6.17 17.37
N ASP A 89 -23.01 5.88 17.80
CA ASP A 89 -21.98 6.91 17.99
C ASP A 89 -21.58 7.59 16.69
N ILE A 90 -21.44 6.80 15.61
CA ILE A 90 -21.15 7.33 14.28
C ILE A 90 -22.32 8.16 13.78
N ALA A 91 -23.56 7.68 13.95
CA ALA A 91 -24.76 8.43 13.56
C ALA A 91 -24.83 9.77 14.29
N ARG A 92 -24.69 9.75 15.62
CA ARG A 92 -24.75 10.92 16.48
C ARG A 92 -23.69 11.94 16.11
N LYS A 93 -22.41 11.56 16.10
CA LYS A 93 -21.33 12.52 15.83
C LYS A 93 -21.38 13.03 14.37
N SER A 94 -21.69 12.18 13.40
CA SER A 94 -21.84 12.61 12.00
C SER A 94 -22.98 13.63 11.86
N TYR A 95 -24.09 13.46 12.58
CA TYR A 95 -25.15 14.46 12.62
C TYR A 95 -24.75 15.75 13.36
N MET A 96 -23.97 15.65 14.44
CA MET A 96 -23.56 16.81 15.24
C MET A 96 -22.56 17.72 14.53
N PHE A 97 -21.64 17.15 13.75
CA PHE A 97 -20.57 17.90 13.06
C PHE A 97 -20.80 18.09 11.56
N ARG A 98 -21.58 17.20 10.93
CA ARG A 98 -22.02 17.30 9.53
C ARG A 98 -20.84 17.43 8.55
N THR A 99 -19.84 16.57 8.70
CA THR A 99 -18.64 16.60 7.85
C THR A 99 -18.95 16.12 6.43
N THR A 100 -18.46 16.87 5.44
CA THR A 100 -18.47 16.47 4.03
C THR A 100 -17.05 16.48 3.48
N GLY A 101 -16.86 15.91 2.29
CA GLY A 101 -15.59 15.88 1.59
C GLY A 101 -15.78 15.95 0.09
N LEU A 102 -15.87 17.16 -0.44
CA LEU A 102 -15.76 17.43 -1.87
C LEU A 102 -14.29 17.46 -2.28
N GLY A 103 -13.95 16.71 -3.32
CA GLY A 103 -12.62 16.68 -3.92
C GLY A 103 -12.62 16.99 -5.41
N ILE A 104 -11.42 16.99 -5.99
CA ILE A 104 -11.22 17.08 -7.44
C ILE A 104 -10.53 15.83 -7.98
N CYS A 105 -10.70 15.57 -9.27
CA CYS A 105 -10.00 14.51 -9.99
C CYS A 105 -9.66 14.92 -11.42
N ASN A 106 -8.82 14.12 -12.07
CA ASN A 106 -8.36 14.31 -13.46
C ASN A 106 -7.45 15.53 -13.65
N VAL A 107 -6.71 15.93 -12.60
CA VAL A 107 -5.81 17.10 -12.64
C VAL A 107 -4.68 16.92 -13.66
N ALA A 108 -4.11 15.72 -13.77
CA ALA A 108 -3.03 15.48 -14.73
C ALA A 108 -3.49 15.69 -16.18
N SER A 109 -4.71 15.29 -16.53
CA SER A 109 -5.30 15.53 -17.83
C SER A 109 -5.48 17.02 -18.13
N LEU A 110 -5.93 17.78 -17.13
CA LEU A 110 -6.07 19.23 -17.23
C LEU A 110 -4.73 19.92 -17.46
N LEU A 111 -3.73 19.63 -16.62
CA LEU A 111 -2.41 20.25 -16.72
C LEU A 111 -1.71 19.87 -18.04
N LEU A 112 -1.76 18.59 -18.42
CA LEU A 112 -1.20 18.09 -19.68
C LEU A 112 -1.82 18.83 -20.87
N SER A 113 -3.15 18.86 -20.95
CA SER A 113 -3.86 19.51 -22.06
C SER A 113 -3.63 21.02 -22.12
N ALA A 114 -3.42 21.66 -20.96
CA ALA A 114 -3.08 23.07 -20.89
C ALA A 114 -1.60 23.36 -21.24
N GLY A 115 -0.77 22.33 -21.44
CA GLY A 115 0.66 22.47 -21.71
C GLY A 115 1.47 22.85 -20.48
N ILE A 116 1.02 22.46 -19.29
CA ILE A 116 1.62 22.85 -18.01
C ILE A 116 2.26 21.61 -17.36
N PRO A 117 3.56 21.63 -17.02
CA PRO A 117 4.19 20.53 -16.32
C PRO A 117 3.54 20.27 -14.96
N TYR A 118 3.26 19.01 -14.67
CA TYR A 118 2.70 18.61 -13.38
C TYR A 118 3.63 19.01 -12.23
N ASP A 119 4.94 18.72 -12.36
CA ASP A 119 5.97 19.09 -11.39
C ASP A 119 6.56 20.48 -11.70
N SER A 120 5.72 21.51 -11.60
CA SER A 120 6.13 22.92 -11.76
C SER A 120 5.42 23.84 -10.78
N ASP A 121 5.96 25.05 -10.60
CA ASP A 121 5.30 26.07 -9.78
C ASP A 121 3.93 26.45 -10.35
N ALA A 122 3.79 26.57 -11.67
CA ALA A 122 2.49 26.78 -12.31
C ALA A 122 1.51 25.65 -12.01
N GLY A 123 1.93 24.38 -12.19
CA GLY A 123 1.08 23.21 -11.93
C GLY A 123 0.61 23.13 -10.48
N ARG A 124 1.50 23.40 -9.52
CA ARG A 124 1.19 23.43 -8.08
C ARG A 124 0.24 24.58 -7.74
N ASN A 125 0.48 25.79 -8.27
CA ASN A 125 -0.36 26.96 -8.01
C ASN A 125 -1.78 26.82 -8.59
N ILE A 126 -1.91 26.29 -9.80
CA ILE A 126 -3.22 26.03 -10.43
C ILE A 126 -3.98 24.97 -9.65
N THR A 127 -3.34 23.86 -9.29
CA THR A 127 -3.99 22.78 -8.54
C THR A 127 -4.41 23.27 -7.15
N ALA A 128 -3.55 24.03 -6.46
CA ALA A 128 -3.89 24.68 -5.20
C ALA A 128 -5.06 25.66 -5.35
N ALA A 129 -5.11 26.44 -6.43
CA ALA A 129 -6.20 27.37 -6.71
C ALA A 129 -7.53 26.67 -6.96
N LEU A 130 -7.55 25.57 -7.72
CA LEU A 130 -8.76 24.77 -7.92
C LEU A 130 -9.29 24.21 -6.59
N CYS A 131 -8.41 23.58 -5.79
CA CYS A 131 -8.77 23.07 -4.47
C CYS A 131 -9.27 24.17 -3.52
N SER A 132 -8.61 25.32 -3.51
CA SER A 132 -8.97 26.45 -2.65
C SER A 132 -10.31 27.07 -3.06
N LEU A 133 -10.57 27.20 -4.35
CA LEU A 133 -11.82 27.72 -4.88
C LEU A 133 -12.98 26.78 -4.54
N MET A 134 -12.82 25.48 -4.74
CA MET A 134 -13.78 24.46 -4.29
C MET A 134 -14.08 24.58 -2.80
N THR A 135 -13.04 24.65 -1.96
CA THR A 135 -13.20 24.78 -0.51
C THR A 135 -13.93 26.09 -0.13
N ALA A 136 -13.58 27.22 -0.76
CA ALA A 136 -14.24 28.51 -0.54
C ALA A 136 -15.73 28.45 -0.88
N VAL A 137 -16.07 27.92 -2.06
CA VAL A 137 -17.44 27.78 -2.55
C VAL A 137 -18.24 26.83 -1.66
N SER A 138 -17.65 25.71 -1.22
CA SER A 138 -18.29 24.79 -0.30
C SER A 138 -18.58 25.44 1.05
N TYR A 139 -17.64 26.19 1.63
CA TYR A 139 -17.89 26.90 2.89
C TYR A 139 -18.89 28.06 2.73
N LYS A 140 -18.84 28.81 1.62
CA LYS A 140 -19.86 29.81 1.26
C LYS A 140 -21.25 29.17 1.20
N THR A 141 -21.37 28.05 0.49
CA THR A 141 -22.63 27.29 0.37
C THR A 141 -23.08 26.79 1.73
N SER A 142 -22.17 26.24 2.54
CA SER A 142 -22.43 25.80 3.90
C SER A 142 -22.94 26.94 4.81
N ALA A 143 -22.42 28.15 4.68
CA ALA A 143 -22.90 29.33 5.40
C ALA A 143 -24.28 29.81 4.92
N LEU A 144 -24.56 29.71 3.61
CA LEU A 144 -25.91 29.96 3.08
C LEU A 144 -26.93 28.93 3.60
N MET A 145 -26.53 27.66 3.72
CA MET A 145 -27.36 26.64 4.36
C MET A 145 -27.56 26.93 5.84
N ALA A 146 -26.51 27.38 6.54
CA ALA A 146 -26.61 27.76 7.95
C ALA A 146 -27.60 28.91 8.17
N LYS A 147 -27.63 29.89 7.26
CA LYS A 147 -28.64 30.97 7.27
C LYS A 147 -30.08 30.43 7.26
N GLN A 148 -30.35 29.35 6.52
CA GLN A 148 -31.71 28.82 6.34
C GLN A 148 -32.08 27.71 7.32
N ALA A 149 -31.13 26.83 7.67
CA ALA A 149 -31.36 25.62 8.45
C ALA A 149 -30.60 25.59 9.79
N GLY A 150 -29.87 26.65 10.11
CA GLY A 150 -28.96 26.74 11.26
C GLY A 150 -27.59 26.10 11.01
N ALA A 151 -26.57 26.55 11.74
CA ALA A 151 -25.24 25.93 11.73
C ALA A 151 -25.27 24.47 12.23
N PHE A 152 -24.16 23.72 12.09
CA PHE A 152 -24.08 22.40 12.73
C PHE A 152 -24.20 22.52 14.26
N LYS A 153 -24.67 21.46 14.91
CA LYS A 153 -25.11 21.52 16.33
C LYS A 153 -24.00 21.92 17.30
N ALA A 154 -22.77 21.53 17.01
CA ALA A 154 -21.60 21.86 17.83
C ALA A 154 -20.89 23.17 17.42
N TYR A 155 -21.48 23.99 16.55
CA TYR A 155 -20.82 25.17 15.99
C TYR A 155 -20.46 26.21 17.05
N ASP A 156 -21.39 26.59 17.93
CA ASP A 156 -21.17 27.71 18.86
C ASP A 156 -19.97 27.49 19.78
N ILE A 157 -19.81 26.27 20.30
CA ILE A 157 -18.68 25.86 21.14
C ILE A 157 -17.36 25.90 20.36
N ASN A 158 -17.40 25.60 19.06
CA ASN A 158 -16.22 25.52 18.20
C ASN A 158 -15.97 26.78 17.35
N LYS A 159 -16.84 27.79 17.46
CA LYS A 159 -16.91 28.94 16.55
C LYS A 159 -15.57 29.64 16.37
N GLN A 160 -14.88 29.94 17.48
CA GLN A 160 -13.61 30.66 17.43
C GLN A 160 -12.52 29.87 16.67
N TYR A 161 -12.46 28.55 16.88
CA TYR A 161 -11.45 27.68 16.25
C TYR A 161 -11.75 27.45 14.78
N MET A 162 -13.02 27.21 14.44
CA MET A 162 -13.44 27.10 13.05
C MET A 162 -13.14 28.40 12.30
N MET A 163 -13.50 29.56 12.86
CA MET A 163 -13.24 30.84 12.20
C MET A 163 -11.75 31.12 12.01
N ARG A 164 -10.88 30.72 12.95
CA ARG A 164 -9.42 30.75 12.78
C ARG A 164 -8.99 29.94 11.55
N VAL A 165 -9.45 28.70 11.44
CA VAL A 165 -9.11 27.81 10.31
C VAL A 165 -9.62 28.35 8.97
N ILE A 166 -10.86 28.87 8.92
CA ILE A 166 -11.41 29.50 7.71
C ILE A 166 -10.59 30.72 7.29
N LYS A 167 -10.16 31.56 8.24
CA LYS A 167 -9.25 32.70 7.95
C LYS A 167 -7.90 32.23 7.45
N ASN A 168 -7.33 31.16 8.03
CA ASN A 168 -6.07 30.58 7.56
C ASN A 168 -6.19 30.12 6.10
N HIS A 169 -7.26 29.41 5.73
CA HIS A 169 -7.52 29.01 4.34
C HIS A 169 -7.64 30.23 3.40
N ALA A 170 -8.37 31.27 3.80
CA ALA A 170 -8.50 32.49 3.01
C ALA A 170 -7.16 33.26 2.87
N SER A 171 -6.32 33.23 3.90
CA SER A 171 -4.99 33.85 3.91
C SER A 171 -4.03 33.14 2.94
N VAL A 172 -3.91 31.81 3.03
CA VAL A 172 -3.05 31.03 2.12
C VAL A 172 -3.53 31.10 0.67
N ALA A 173 -4.84 31.27 0.47
CA ALA A 173 -5.44 31.52 -0.82
C ALA A 173 -5.16 32.91 -1.39
N GLY A 174 -4.56 33.83 -0.61
CA GLY A 174 -4.31 35.22 -1.01
C GLY A 174 -5.56 36.09 -1.10
N ALA A 175 -6.65 35.69 -0.42
CA ALA A 175 -7.89 36.46 -0.35
C ALA A 175 -7.87 37.56 0.72
N ILE A 176 -7.10 37.35 1.80
CA ILE A 176 -6.85 38.32 2.87
C ILE A 176 -5.34 38.43 3.15
N ALA A 177 -4.90 39.56 3.72
CA ALA A 177 -3.49 39.84 3.99
C ALA A 177 -2.97 39.24 5.32
N ASP A 178 -3.87 38.72 6.15
CA ASP A 178 -3.57 38.16 7.46
C ASP A 178 -2.55 37.01 7.36
N VAL A 179 -1.79 36.77 8.42
CA VAL A 179 -0.89 35.61 8.52
C VAL A 179 -1.66 34.43 9.12
N PRO A 180 -1.51 33.20 8.60
CA PRO A 180 -2.17 32.03 9.19
C PRO A 180 -1.80 31.85 10.67
N GLU A 181 -2.82 31.76 11.52
CA GLU A 181 -2.67 31.68 12.98
C GLU A 181 -2.54 30.21 13.43
N GLY A 182 -1.62 29.94 14.35
CA GLY A 182 -1.43 28.59 14.91
C GLY A 182 -0.71 27.62 13.97
N ILE A 183 -0.02 28.14 12.96
CA ILE A 183 0.79 27.38 12.00
C ILE A 183 2.28 27.68 12.26
N ASP A 184 3.08 26.64 12.51
CA ASP A 184 4.50 26.74 12.91
C ASP A 184 5.48 26.21 11.84
N TYR A 185 4.99 26.00 10.61
CA TYR A 185 5.75 25.53 9.46
C TYR A 185 5.57 26.45 8.25
N ASP A 186 6.42 26.28 7.24
CA ASP A 186 6.35 27.06 6.01
C ASP A 186 5.16 26.59 5.15
N VAL A 187 4.09 27.38 5.18
CA VAL A 187 2.84 27.04 4.49
C VAL A 187 2.85 27.58 3.07
N PHE A 188 2.52 26.71 2.11
CA PHE A 188 2.37 27.12 0.72
C PHE A 188 1.27 28.18 0.58
N LYS A 189 1.60 29.32 -0.01
CA LYS A 189 0.65 30.38 -0.38
C LYS A 189 0.51 30.44 -1.89
N ILE A 190 -0.73 30.55 -2.37
CA ILE A 190 -0.99 30.61 -3.80
C ILE A 190 -0.39 31.90 -4.38
N ASN A 191 0.52 31.75 -5.34
CA ASN A 191 1.07 32.85 -6.11
C ASN A 191 0.09 33.27 -7.21
N HIS A 192 -0.67 34.34 -6.95
CA HIS A 192 -1.64 34.87 -7.90
C HIS A 192 -1.01 35.39 -9.19
N LYS A 193 0.27 35.79 -9.18
CA LYS A 193 0.95 36.23 -10.42
C LYS A 193 1.18 35.04 -11.35
N GLU A 194 1.60 33.91 -10.78
CA GLU A 194 1.79 32.65 -11.50
C GLU A 194 0.47 32.12 -12.06
N VAL A 195 -0.63 32.16 -11.29
CA VAL A 195 -1.94 31.74 -11.81
C VAL A 195 -2.38 32.64 -12.97
N LYS A 196 -2.19 33.97 -12.85
CA LYS A 196 -2.58 34.96 -13.86
C LYS A 196 -1.76 34.93 -15.15
N SER A 197 -0.53 34.42 -15.12
CA SER A 197 0.29 34.26 -16.33
C SER A 197 -0.13 33.05 -17.17
N THR A 198 -1.08 32.25 -16.70
CA THR A 198 -1.55 31.03 -17.37
C THR A 198 -2.98 31.19 -17.90
N ARG A 199 -3.45 30.16 -18.60
CA ARG A 199 -4.83 30.04 -19.11
C ARG A 199 -5.90 29.94 -18.00
N PHE A 200 -5.49 29.99 -16.73
CA PHE A 200 -6.35 29.91 -15.54
C PHE A 200 -6.47 31.25 -14.79
N ALA A 201 -6.20 32.37 -15.45
CA ALA A 201 -6.13 33.68 -14.81
C ALA A 201 -7.38 34.08 -14.01
N ASN A 202 -8.57 33.64 -14.46
CA ASN A 202 -9.84 33.92 -13.79
C ASN A 202 -9.92 33.34 -12.37
N LEU A 203 -9.21 32.23 -12.09
CA LEU A 203 -9.20 31.62 -10.76
C LEU A 203 -8.71 32.58 -9.67
N ALA A 204 -7.73 33.44 -9.98
CA ALA A 204 -7.19 34.38 -9.00
C ALA A 204 -8.24 35.42 -8.53
N GLY A 205 -9.12 35.86 -9.43
CA GLY A 205 -10.23 36.77 -9.10
C GLY A 205 -11.35 36.04 -8.33
N ALA A 206 -11.70 34.84 -8.78
CA ALA A 206 -12.71 34.01 -8.14
C ALA A 206 -12.35 33.67 -6.70
N LEU A 207 -11.09 33.29 -6.42
CA LEU A 207 -10.60 33.00 -5.07
C LEU A 207 -10.87 34.13 -4.09
N LYS A 208 -10.56 35.37 -4.47
CA LYS A 208 -10.79 36.54 -3.61
C LYS A 208 -12.28 36.75 -3.32
N THR A 209 -13.11 36.63 -4.34
CA THR A 209 -14.55 36.86 -4.26
C THR A 209 -15.26 35.79 -3.42
N GLU A 210 -14.92 34.52 -3.65
CA GLU A 210 -15.56 33.39 -2.99
C GLU A 210 -15.11 33.25 -1.53
N TRP A 211 -13.83 33.45 -1.21
CA TRP A 211 -13.37 33.48 0.18
C TRP A 211 -13.90 34.68 0.96
N ALA A 212 -13.97 35.88 0.36
CA ALA A 212 -14.59 37.04 1.00
C ALA A 212 -16.07 36.77 1.31
N SER A 213 -16.79 36.12 0.40
CA SER A 213 -18.17 35.70 0.60
C SER A 213 -18.30 34.65 1.72
N ALA A 214 -17.46 33.62 1.71
CA ALA A 214 -17.44 32.58 2.75
C ALA A 214 -17.17 33.18 4.14
N LEU A 215 -16.21 34.10 4.27
CA LEU A 215 -15.91 34.79 5.52
C LEU A 215 -17.07 35.69 5.98
N LYS A 216 -17.64 36.49 5.08
CA LYS A 216 -18.76 37.39 5.41
C LYS A 216 -19.99 36.61 5.89
N LEU A 217 -20.38 35.57 5.15
CA LEU A 217 -21.54 34.75 5.46
C LEU A 217 -21.28 33.88 6.70
N GLY A 218 -20.11 33.27 6.81
CA GLY A 218 -19.72 32.45 7.97
C GLY A 218 -19.68 33.24 9.27
N ASN A 219 -19.21 34.49 9.26
CA ASN A 219 -19.28 35.37 10.43
C ASN A 219 -20.72 35.71 10.83
N SER A 220 -21.61 35.87 9.84
CA SER A 220 -23.00 36.31 10.06
C SER A 220 -23.92 35.16 10.51
N TYR A 221 -23.73 33.97 9.96
CA TYR A 221 -24.69 32.86 10.08
C TYR A 221 -24.07 31.55 10.61
N GLY A 222 -22.75 31.49 10.75
CA GLY A 222 -22.03 30.25 11.00
C GLY A 222 -21.94 29.35 9.77
N PHE A 223 -21.59 28.09 10.00
CA PHE A 223 -21.44 27.08 8.94
C PHE A 223 -22.28 25.85 9.25
N ARG A 224 -22.84 25.25 8.21
CA ARG A 224 -23.63 24.02 8.32
C ARG A 224 -22.77 22.76 8.45
N ASN A 225 -21.50 22.82 8.02
CA ASN A 225 -20.60 21.68 7.92
C ASN A 225 -19.25 22.02 8.58
N ALA A 226 -18.77 21.17 9.48
CA ALA A 226 -17.49 21.38 10.16
C ALA A 226 -16.26 21.17 9.25
N GLN A 227 -16.39 20.32 8.22
CA GLN A 227 -15.39 20.02 7.20
C GLN A 227 -16.12 19.91 5.87
N VAL A 228 -15.50 20.38 4.77
CA VAL A 228 -16.17 20.40 3.46
C VAL A 228 -15.41 19.78 2.30
N SER A 229 -14.07 19.69 2.40
CA SER A 229 -13.21 19.30 1.29
C SER A 229 -12.10 18.33 1.70
N VAL A 230 -11.87 17.33 0.84
CA VAL A 230 -10.79 16.31 0.94
C VAL A 230 -10.35 15.89 -0.46
N ILE A 231 -9.15 15.33 -0.62
CA ILE A 231 -8.72 14.73 -1.89
C ILE A 231 -8.63 13.22 -1.72
N ALA A 232 -9.70 12.52 -2.10
CA ALA A 232 -9.82 11.07 -2.00
C ALA A 232 -9.27 10.35 -3.26
N PRO A 233 -8.91 9.06 -3.15
CA PRO A 233 -8.74 8.21 -4.32
C PRO A 233 -10.06 8.09 -5.07
N THR A 234 -10.02 8.21 -6.40
CA THR A 234 -11.23 8.14 -7.24
C THR A 234 -11.31 6.86 -8.07
N GLY A 235 -10.60 5.80 -7.68
CA GLY A 235 -10.47 4.51 -8.40
C GLY A 235 -11.59 4.19 -9.39
N THR A 236 -12.65 3.52 -8.95
CA THR A 236 -13.74 3.09 -9.85
C THR A 236 -14.57 4.26 -10.42
N ILE A 237 -14.82 5.31 -9.62
CA ILE A 237 -15.67 6.44 -10.06
C ILE A 237 -15.02 7.29 -11.14
N SER A 238 -13.69 7.30 -11.22
CA SER A 238 -12.94 8.00 -12.26
C SER A 238 -13.27 7.45 -13.65
N PHE A 239 -13.45 6.14 -13.78
CA PHE A 239 -13.90 5.51 -15.02
C PHE A 239 -15.33 5.90 -15.38
N ALA A 240 -16.21 6.04 -14.39
CA ALA A 240 -17.60 6.45 -14.62
C ALA A 240 -17.72 7.93 -15.04
N MET A 241 -16.71 8.76 -14.73
CA MET A 241 -16.63 10.18 -15.11
C MET A 241 -15.71 10.43 -16.32
N ASP A 242 -15.30 9.37 -17.02
CA ASP A 242 -14.36 9.41 -18.15
C ASP A 242 -13.02 10.12 -17.84
N CYS A 243 -12.56 10.01 -16.59
CA CYS A 243 -11.25 10.52 -16.19
C CYS A 243 -10.14 9.61 -16.72
N ALA A 244 -9.11 10.20 -17.33
CA ALA A 244 -7.91 9.45 -17.74
C ALA A 244 -6.86 9.34 -16.63
N ALA A 245 -6.89 10.25 -15.66
CA ALA A 245 -6.07 10.18 -14.45
C ALA A 245 -6.95 10.12 -13.21
N THR A 246 -6.55 9.30 -12.24
CA THR A 246 -7.28 9.13 -10.98
C THR A 246 -6.93 10.26 -10.01
N SER A 247 -7.94 10.89 -9.43
CA SER A 247 -7.78 11.95 -8.41
C SER A 247 -6.82 13.02 -8.92
N ILE A 248 -5.87 13.43 -8.09
CA ILE A 248 -4.79 14.34 -8.48
C ILE A 248 -3.56 13.61 -9.01
N GLU A 249 -3.57 12.29 -9.22
CA GLU A 249 -2.36 11.55 -9.59
C GLU A 249 -1.86 11.92 -11.01
N PRO A 250 -0.53 12.03 -11.23
CA PRO A 250 0.02 12.10 -12.57
C PRO A 250 -0.21 10.79 -13.34
N PHE A 251 -0.13 10.86 -14.67
CA PHE A 251 -0.24 9.65 -15.49
C PHE A 251 0.88 8.67 -15.16
N TYR A 252 0.54 7.41 -14.91
CA TYR A 252 1.54 6.36 -14.72
C TYR A 252 2.23 5.99 -16.04
N SER A 253 1.49 6.04 -17.14
CA SER A 253 2.00 5.88 -18.51
C SER A 253 1.10 6.66 -19.47
N HIS A 254 1.64 7.06 -20.62
CA HIS A 254 0.86 7.66 -21.72
C HIS A 254 0.40 6.64 -22.75
N VAL A 255 0.74 5.35 -22.58
CA VAL A 255 0.23 4.28 -23.44
C VAL A 255 -0.36 3.19 -22.56
N PHE A 256 -1.64 2.89 -22.79
CA PHE A 256 -2.41 1.96 -21.99
C PHE A 256 -2.77 0.70 -22.80
N TYR A 257 -2.87 -0.44 -22.11
CA TYR A 257 -3.34 -1.70 -22.68
C TYR A 257 -4.76 -1.99 -22.21
N LYS A 258 -5.74 -1.92 -23.12
CA LYS A 258 -7.13 -2.29 -22.85
C LYS A 258 -7.37 -3.74 -23.22
N GLN A 259 -7.74 -4.57 -22.24
CA GLN A 259 -8.10 -5.96 -22.51
C GLN A 259 -9.41 -6.04 -23.30
N LEU A 260 -9.43 -6.84 -24.38
CA LEU A 260 -10.63 -7.05 -25.20
C LEU A 260 -11.43 -8.25 -24.66
N SER A 261 -12.75 -8.21 -24.79
CA SER A 261 -13.66 -9.29 -24.34
C SER A 261 -13.42 -10.62 -25.06
N GLY A 262 -12.96 -10.57 -26.31
CA GLY A 262 -12.56 -11.76 -27.09
C GLY A 262 -11.15 -12.28 -26.82
N GLY A 263 -10.46 -11.75 -25.80
CA GLY A 263 -9.04 -11.99 -25.56
C GLY A 263 -8.13 -11.06 -26.35
N GLY A 264 -6.89 -10.91 -25.88
CA GLY A 264 -5.92 -9.93 -26.42
C GLY A 264 -6.03 -8.55 -25.80
N TYR A 265 -5.19 -7.62 -26.26
CA TYR A 265 -5.11 -6.26 -25.76
C TYR A 265 -5.07 -5.27 -26.93
N MET A 266 -5.77 -4.16 -26.79
CA MET A 266 -5.67 -2.99 -27.65
C MET A 266 -4.80 -1.94 -26.95
N GLU A 267 -3.85 -1.39 -27.68
CA GLU A 267 -3.02 -0.29 -27.19
C GLU A 267 -3.70 1.03 -27.51
N ILE A 268 -3.77 1.90 -26.51
CA ILE A 268 -4.41 3.20 -26.61
C ILE A 268 -3.42 4.23 -26.11
N VAL A 269 -3.02 5.16 -26.97
CA VAL A 269 -2.28 6.34 -26.54
C VAL A 269 -3.23 7.25 -25.78
N ASN A 270 -2.74 7.82 -24.70
CA ASN A 270 -3.44 8.82 -23.91
C ASN A 270 -3.92 9.97 -24.84
N PRO A 271 -5.23 10.13 -25.10
CA PRO A 271 -5.73 11.07 -26.09
C PRO A 271 -5.37 12.53 -25.75
N TYR A 272 -5.12 12.79 -24.47
CA TYR A 272 -4.72 14.10 -23.95
C TYR A 272 -3.30 14.50 -24.39
N VAL A 273 -2.45 13.55 -24.80
CA VAL A 273 -1.14 13.84 -25.41
C VAL A 273 -1.31 14.58 -26.73
N GLU A 274 -2.24 14.14 -27.57
CA GLU A 274 -2.52 14.79 -28.85
C GLU A 274 -3.04 16.22 -28.64
N VAL A 275 -3.95 16.40 -27.67
CA VAL A 275 -4.50 17.71 -27.29
C VAL A 275 -3.38 18.64 -26.81
N ALA A 276 -2.50 18.15 -25.93
CA ALA A 276 -1.37 18.92 -25.42
C ALA A 276 -0.44 19.38 -26.56
N LEU A 277 -0.07 18.47 -27.46
CA LEU A 277 0.79 18.80 -28.60
C LEU A 277 0.13 19.83 -29.54
N LYS A 278 -1.17 19.73 -29.80
CA LYS A 278 -1.92 20.75 -30.56
C LYS A 278 -1.84 22.12 -29.87
N ASN A 279 -2.08 22.16 -28.56
CA ASN A 279 -2.07 23.41 -27.78
C ASN A 279 -0.67 24.02 -27.62
N LEU A 280 0.39 23.21 -27.78
CA LEU A 280 1.79 23.63 -27.84
C LEU A 280 2.23 24.06 -29.25
N GLY A 281 1.33 24.00 -30.24
CA GLY A 281 1.56 24.49 -31.60
C GLY A 281 2.29 23.52 -32.52
N TYR A 282 2.31 22.22 -32.22
CA TYR A 282 2.83 21.21 -33.14
C TYR A 282 1.89 21.01 -34.34
N LYS A 283 2.46 20.76 -35.51
CA LYS A 283 1.71 20.46 -36.74
C LYS A 283 1.15 19.05 -36.69
N ALA A 284 0.04 18.80 -37.41
CA ALA A 284 -0.58 17.48 -37.47
C ALA A 284 0.40 16.34 -37.84
N SER A 285 1.31 16.59 -38.79
CA SER A 285 2.35 15.62 -39.18
C SER A 285 3.38 15.34 -38.07
N GLU A 286 3.78 16.37 -37.32
CA GLU A 286 4.72 16.23 -36.19
C GLU A 286 4.07 15.43 -35.06
N ILE A 287 2.78 15.67 -34.81
CA ILE A 287 1.99 14.93 -33.83
C ILE A 287 1.87 13.45 -34.21
N GLU A 288 1.57 13.16 -35.48
CA GLU A 288 1.50 11.79 -35.98
C GLU A 288 2.85 11.07 -35.83
N ASP A 289 3.96 11.74 -36.16
CA ASP A 289 5.32 11.20 -35.98
C ASP A 289 5.63 10.89 -34.51
N ILE A 290 5.25 11.78 -33.59
CA ILE A 290 5.44 11.59 -32.14
C ILE A 290 4.58 10.42 -31.62
N ILE A 291 3.30 10.35 -32.00
CA ILE A 291 2.40 9.26 -31.59
C ILE A 291 2.91 7.92 -32.13
N LYS A 292 3.35 7.89 -33.38
CA LYS A 292 3.96 6.69 -33.99
C LYS A 292 5.24 6.29 -33.26
N TYR A 293 6.07 7.26 -32.88
CA TYR A 293 7.26 7.00 -32.08
C TYR A 293 6.88 6.35 -30.73
N MET A 294 5.88 6.87 -30.01
CA MET A 294 5.42 6.28 -28.74
C MET A 294 4.96 4.82 -28.86
N LEU A 295 4.41 4.43 -30.02
CA LEU A 295 3.91 3.09 -30.29
C LEU A 295 4.97 2.13 -30.88
N THR A 296 6.22 2.57 -31.02
CA THR A 296 7.31 1.73 -31.56
C THR A 296 7.63 0.58 -30.61
N LYS A 297 7.83 -0.63 -31.17
CA LYS A 297 8.07 -1.86 -30.42
C LYS A 297 9.37 -2.56 -30.76
N ASP A 298 9.91 -3.32 -29.80
CA ASP A 298 10.96 -4.30 -30.05
C ASP A 298 10.40 -5.58 -30.71
N ASP A 299 11.32 -6.49 -31.07
CA ASP A 299 10.99 -7.80 -31.64
C ASP A 299 10.13 -8.69 -30.72
N LYS A 300 10.03 -8.32 -29.44
CA LYS A 300 9.21 -9.01 -28.42
C LYS A 300 7.85 -8.33 -28.21
N GLY A 301 7.53 -7.32 -29.01
CA GLY A 301 6.26 -6.58 -28.97
C GLY A 301 6.11 -5.66 -27.75
N ARG A 302 7.21 -5.26 -27.11
CA ARG A 302 7.22 -4.30 -25.99
C ARG A 302 7.50 -2.91 -26.52
N LEU A 303 6.86 -1.90 -25.93
CA LEU A 303 7.17 -0.50 -26.24
C LEU A 303 8.66 -0.23 -25.91
N VAL A 304 9.41 0.22 -26.90
CA VAL A 304 10.85 0.52 -26.73
C VAL A 304 11.08 1.95 -26.25
N ASN A 305 10.14 2.84 -26.52
CA ASN A 305 10.26 4.25 -26.20
C ASN A 305 9.52 4.54 -24.91
N THR A 306 10.28 4.73 -23.83
CA THR A 306 9.74 5.07 -22.51
C THR A 306 9.71 6.58 -22.26
N THR A 307 10.40 7.38 -23.08
CA THR A 307 10.47 8.84 -22.97
C THR A 307 10.25 9.50 -24.33
N LEU A 308 9.73 10.74 -24.35
CA LEU A 308 9.50 11.51 -25.58
C LEU A 308 10.73 12.29 -26.07
N GLU A 309 11.82 12.32 -25.28
CA GLU A 309 13.00 13.13 -25.57
C GLU A 309 13.62 12.86 -26.95
N LYS A 310 13.57 11.60 -27.40
CA LYS A 310 14.12 11.16 -28.68
C LYS A 310 13.06 11.09 -29.79
N ALA A 311 11.84 11.55 -29.54
CA ALA A 311 10.79 11.55 -30.54
C ALA A 311 11.14 12.54 -31.66
N PRO A 312 10.90 12.18 -32.94
CA PRO A 312 11.14 13.06 -34.08
C PRO A 312 10.33 14.36 -33.92
N ASN A 313 10.96 15.49 -34.26
CA ASN A 313 10.36 16.83 -34.19
C ASN A 313 9.93 17.30 -32.79
N PHE A 314 10.16 16.51 -31.73
CA PHE A 314 9.80 16.90 -30.37
C PHE A 314 10.75 17.96 -29.83
N LYS A 315 10.20 19.04 -29.28
CA LYS A 315 10.96 20.12 -28.67
C LYS A 315 11.31 19.74 -27.23
N ALA A 316 12.60 19.68 -26.92
CA ALA A 316 13.09 19.29 -25.59
C ALA A 316 12.53 20.14 -24.43
N GLU A 317 12.24 21.42 -24.67
CA GLU A 317 11.63 22.33 -23.69
C GLU A 317 10.23 21.87 -23.21
N HIS A 318 9.52 21.07 -24.02
CA HIS A 318 8.20 20.55 -23.68
C HIS A 318 8.25 19.22 -22.90
N LEU A 319 9.42 18.61 -22.73
CA LEU A 319 9.56 17.27 -22.11
C LEU A 319 8.89 17.19 -20.73
N LYS A 320 9.09 18.22 -19.90
CA LYS A 320 8.53 18.32 -18.54
C LYS A 320 7.00 18.26 -18.49
N ILE A 321 6.30 18.62 -19.58
CA ILE A 321 4.84 18.58 -19.66
C ILE A 321 4.32 17.14 -19.69
N PHE A 322 5.10 16.23 -20.25
CA PHE A 322 4.73 14.84 -20.49
C PHE A 322 5.33 13.86 -19.48
N GLU A 323 5.97 14.34 -18.41
CA GLU A 323 6.51 13.45 -17.38
C GLU A 323 5.40 12.63 -16.71
N THR A 324 5.63 11.34 -16.64
CA THR A 324 4.80 10.37 -15.94
C THR A 324 5.16 10.31 -14.45
N ALA A 325 4.37 9.56 -13.70
CA ALA A 325 4.50 9.43 -12.26
C ALA A 325 5.90 8.96 -11.79
N ASN A 326 6.60 8.17 -12.61
CA ASN A 326 7.95 7.66 -12.32
C ASN A 326 9.06 8.61 -12.79
N GLU A 327 8.76 9.53 -13.70
CA GLU A 327 9.71 10.54 -14.22
C GLU A 327 9.70 11.80 -13.35
N ILE A 328 8.55 12.12 -12.74
CA ILE A 328 8.43 13.18 -11.72
C ILE A 328 9.29 12.82 -10.51
N THR A 329 10.04 13.81 -10.02
CA THR A 329 10.89 13.64 -8.83
C THR A 329 10.05 13.26 -7.59
N PRO A 330 10.54 12.40 -6.68
CA PRO A 330 9.86 12.12 -5.41
C PRO A 330 9.48 13.39 -4.63
N GLN A 331 10.35 14.41 -4.69
CA GLN A 331 10.14 15.73 -4.11
C GLN A 331 8.97 16.46 -4.78
N GLY A 332 8.88 16.42 -6.10
CA GLY A 332 7.78 17.01 -6.85
C GLY A 332 6.40 16.51 -6.41
N HIS A 333 6.30 15.20 -6.14
CA HIS A 333 5.07 14.62 -5.59
C HIS A 333 4.73 15.20 -4.20
N VAL A 334 5.71 15.30 -3.31
CA VAL A 334 5.53 15.88 -1.97
C VAL A 334 5.13 17.36 -2.06
N LEU A 335 5.80 18.13 -2.91
CA LEU A 335 5.54 19.56 -3.08
C LEU A 335 4.14 19.83 -3.66
N MET A 336 3.63 18.93 -4.52
CA MET A 336 2.23 18.99 -4.95
C MET A 336 1.26 18.77 -3.78
N VAL A 337 1.51 17.78 -2.92
CA VAL A 337 0.68 17.55 -1.71
C VAL A 337 0.76 18.76 -0.77
N ALA A 338 1.95 19.32 -0.57
CA ALA A 338 2.17 20.50 0.26
C ALA A 338 1.39 21.72 -0.27
N ALA A 339 1.36 21.92 -1.58
CA ALA A 339 0.61 23.01 -2.20
C ALA A 339 -0.91 22.91 -1.99
N ILE A 340 -1.44 21.69 -1.98
CA ILE A 340 -2.88 21.43 -1.83
C ILE A 340 -3.32 21.43 -0.37
N THR A 341 -2.49 20.90 0.54
CA THR A 341 -2.84 20.68 1.95
C THR A 341 -3.46 21.88 2.67
N PRO A 342 -2.95 23.12 2.56
CA PRO A 342 -3.53 24.26 3.26
C PRO A 342 -4.80 24.81 2.57
N ASN A 343 -5.16 24.29 1.40
CA ASN A 343 -6.30 24.73 0.59
C ASN A 343 -7.53 23.81 0.71
N ILE A 344 -7.45 22.78 1.56
CA ILE A 344 -8.54 21.85 1.85
C ILE A 344 -8.71 21.64 3.35
N SER A 345 -9.93 21.34 3.79
CA SER A 345 -10.25 21.18 5.21
C SER A 345 -9.79 19.83 5.79
N GLY A 346 -9.80 18.76 5.00
CA GLY A 346 -9.23 17.45 5.36
C GLY A 346 -7.80 17.29 4.89
N SER A 347 -7.49 16.17 4.24
CA SER A 347 -6.15 15.77 3.80
C SER A 347 -6.17 15.23 2.37
N VAL A 348 -5.00 14.85 1.88
CA VAL A 348 -4.76 14.39 0.50
C VAL A 348 -4.35 12.93 0.51
N SER A 349 -5.05 12.11 -0.28
CA SER A 349 -4.60 10.78 -0.66
C SER A 349 -3.88 10.86 -2.00
N LYS A 350 -2.56 10.96 -1.93
CA LYS A 350 -1.69 10.95 -3.10
C LYS A 350 -0.44 10.11 -2.83
N THR A 351 -0.07 9.37 -3.86
CA THR A 351 1.13 8.53 -3.88
C THR A 351 2.35 9.37 -4.25
N VAL A 352 3.42 9.22 -3.46
CA VAL A 352 4.78 9.64 -3.80
C VAL A 352 5.46 8.43 -4.40
N ASN A 353 5.71 8.47 -5.70
CA ASN A 353 6.42 7.39 -6.39
C ASN A 353 7.93 7.59 -6.27
N LEU A 354 8.63 6.50 -5.97
CA LEU A 354 10.08 6.43 -5.90
C LEU A 354 10.60 5.34 -6.83
N PRO A 355 11.77 5.53 -7.46
CA PRO A 355 12.38 4.50 -8.28
C PRO A 355 12.78 3.28 -7.45
N ASN A 356 12.94 2.13 -8.10
CA ASN A 356 13.37 0.90 -7.43
C ASN A 356 14.72 1.06 -6.69
N SER A 357 15.60 1.92 -7.23
CA SER A 357 16.91 2.24 -6.67
C SER A 357 16.88 3.15 -5.43
N ALA A 358 15.72 3.66 -5.01
CA ALA A 358 15.62 4.56 -3.87
C ALA A 358 16.16 3.93 -2.58
N THR A 359 17.00 4.68 -1.87
CA THR A 359 17.66 4.25 -0.62
C THR A 359 16.81 4.55 0.61
N VAL A 360 17.30 4.11 1.78
CA VAL A 360 16.67 4.45 3.07
C VAL A 360 16.79 5.96 3.35
N GLU A 361 17.89 6.58 2.95
CA GLU A 361 18.13 8.02 3.08
C GLU A 361 17.16 8.82 2.20
N ASP A 362 16.87 8.37 0.97
CA ASP A 362 15.88 8.99 0.10
C ASP A 362 14.49 8.97 0.75
N ILE A 363 14.08 7.81 1.30
CA ILE A 363 12.80 7.65 2.00
C ILE A 363 12.74 8.56 3.24
N SER A 364 13.82 8.61 4.03
CA SER A 364 13.94 9.47 5.21
C SER A 364 13.81 10.95 4.82
N TYR A 365 14.51 11.37 3.77
CA TYR A 365 14.45 12.73 3.25
C TYR A 365 13.03 13.11 2.81
N ILE A 366 12.31 12.21 2.14
CA ILE A 366 10.93 12.45 1.69
C ILE A 366 9.96 12.63 2.87
N HIS A 367 10.09 11.82 3.93
CA HIS A 367 9.31 12.03 5.15
C HIS A 367 9.63 13.37 5.83
N LEU A 368 10.92 13.74 5.93
CA LEU A 368 11.34 15.02 6.49
C LEU A 368 10.86 16.21 5.66
N LEU A 369 10.90 16.10 4.34
CA LEU A 369 10.38 17.14 3.43
C LEU A 369 8.88 17.32 3.63
N ALA A 370 8.11 16.23 3.66
CA ALA A 370 6.67 16.28 3.90
C ALA A 370 6.33 16.89 5.25
N TYR A 371 7.08 16.55 6.31
CA TYR A 371 6.93 17.16 7.63
C TYR A 371 7.20 18.67 7.60
N LYS A 372 8.33 19.10 7.03
CA LYS A 372 8.74 20.52 6.97
C LYS A 372 7.81 21.39 6.14
N THR A 373 7.22 20.82 5.09
CA THR A 373 6.30 21.52 4.17
C THR A 373 4.84 21.44 4.63
N GLY A 374 4.58 20.83 5.79
CA GLY A 374 3.26 20.80 6.38
C GLY A 374 2.27 19.88 5.68
N CYS A 375 2.75 18.85 4.99
CA CYS A 375 1.87 17.77 4.52
C CYS A 375 1.23 17.08 5.72
N LYS A 376 -0.08 16.85 5.64
CA LYS A 376 -0.82 16.09 6.66
C LYS A 376 -0.53 14.60 6.58
N ALA A 377 -0.53 14.03 5.37
CA ALA A 377 -0.19 12.63 5.12
C ALA A 377 0.49 12.47 3.76
N ILE A 378 1.30 11.42 3.63
CA ILE A 378 1.88 10.97 2.35
C ILE A 378 1.84 9.44 2.28
N SER A 379 1.61 8.89 1.09
CA SER A 379 1.72 7.46 0.83
C SER A 379 2.92 7.20 -0.07
N LEU A 380 3.87 6.37 0.36
CA LEU A 380 5.05 6.04 -0.45
C LEU A 380 4.81 4.78 -1.29
N TYR A 381 5.22 4.84 -2.54
CA TYR A 381 5.32 3.67 -3.41
C TYR A 381 6.71 3.63 -4.03
N ARG A 382 7.52 2.64 -3.64
CA ARG A 382 8.80 2.37 -4.28
C ARG A 382 8.60 1.33 -5.37
N ASP A 383 9.04 1.64 -6.59
CA ASP A 383 8.85 0.73 -7.73
C ASP A 383 9.41 -0.67 -7.44
N GLY A 384 8.68 -1.70 -7.87
CA GLY A 384 9.00 -3.09 -7.58
C GLY A 384 8.85 -3.55 -6.13
N CYS A 385 8.32 -2.73 -5.20
CA CYS A 385 8.15 -3.15 -3.79
C CYS A 385 6.95 -4.08 -3.53
N LYS A 386 6.01 -4.19 -4.47
CA LYS A 386 4.87 -5.11 -4.41
C LYS A 386 5.01 -6.20 -5.49
N VAL A 387 4.76 -7.45 -5.09
CA VAL A 387 4.88 -8.65 -5.96
C VAL A 387 3.87 -8.64 -7.11
N SER A 388 2.69 -8.05 -6.90
CA SER A 388 1.69 -7.80 -7.95
C SER A 388 1.48 -6.30 -8.12
N GLN A 389 1.75 -5.79 -9.32
CA GLN A 389 1.45 -4.42 -9.71
C GLN A 389 0.13 -4.43 -10.49
N PRO A 390 -0.91 -3.67 -10.07
CA PRO A 390 -2.16 -3.57 -10.83
C PRO A 390 -1.98 -2.84 -12.16
N LEU A 391 -0.95 -1.99 -12.29
CA LEU A 391 -0.52 -1.34 -13.53
C LEU A 391 0.92 -1.77 -13.77
N THR A 392 1.16 -2.59 -14.80
CA THR A 392 2.50 -2.98 -15.23
C THR A 392 2.82 -2.22 -16.51
N MET A 393 4.04 -1.71 -16.65
CA MET A 393 4.53 -1.25 -17.95
C MET A 393 4.73 -2.46 -18.86
N GLY A 394 3.75 -2.73 -19.72
CA GLY A 394 3.78 -3.83 -20.70
C GLY A 394 2.88 -5.00 -20.36
N LYS A 395 2.86 -6.00 -21.26
CA LYS A 395 2.03 -7.20 -21.15
C LYS A 395 2.37 -8.00 -19.90
N THR A 396 1.53 -7.94 -18.89
CA THR A 396 1.42 -9.04 -17.92
C THR A 396 0.81 -10.22 -18.69
N VAL A 397 1.64 -11.20 -19.05
CA VAL A 397 1.14 -12.48 -19.56
C VAL A 397 0.43 -13.15 -18.39
N LYS A 398 -0.87 -12.89 -18.23
CA LYS A 398 -1.73 -13.85 -17.52
C LYS A 398 -1.60 -15.15 -18.31
N GLN A 399 -1.13 -16.21 -17.65
CA GLN A 399 -1.27 -17.55 -18.20
C GLN A 399 -2.77 -17.74 -18.48
N LYS A 400 -3.14 -17.99 -19.74
CA LYS A 400 -4.52 -18.38 -20.08
C LYS A 400 -4.89 -19.56 -19.19
N GLU A 401 -6.09 -19.53 -18.62
CA GLU A 401 -6.66 -20.70 -17.96
C GLU A 401 -6.98 -21.76 -19.02
N LEU A 402 -6.90 -23.05 -18.69
CA LEU A 402 -7.10 -24.16 -19.65
C LEU A 402 -8.45 -24.08 -20.39
N ASN A 403 -9.48 -23.52 -19.77
CA ASN A 403 -10.81 -23.31 -20.36
C ASN A 403 -10.86 -22.17 -21.39
N GLU A 404 -9.80 -21.37 -21.52
CA GLU A 404 -9.69 -20.25 -22.48
C GLU A 404 -8.91 -20.63 -23.75
N TYR A 405 -8.40 -21.86 -23.82
CA TYR A 405 -7.73 -22.40 -25.01
C TYR A 405 -8.76 -22.99 -25.97
N SER A 406 -8.62 -22.66 -27.27
CA SER A 406 -9.35 -23.36 -28.33
C SER A 406 -8.90 -24.83 -28.37
N TYR A 407 -9.73 -25.70 -28.97
CA TYR A 407 -9.42 -27.13 -29.10
C TYR A 407 -8.05 -27.39 -29.74
N LYS A 408 -7.66 -26.57 -30.74
CA LYS A 408 -6.36 -26.68 -31.40
C LYS A 408 -5.21 -26.28 -30.46
N GLU A 409 -5.37 -25.19 -29.70
CA GLU A 409 -4.35 -24.78 -28.73
C GLU A 409 -4.26 -25.77 -27.55
N LEU A 410 -5.37 -26.39 -27.13
CA LEU A 410 -5.38 -27.49 -26.15
C LEU A 410 -4.64 -28.72 -26.65
N LEU A 411 -4.80 -29.06 -27.92
CA LEU A 411 -4.11 -30.20 -28.53
C LEU A 411 -2.60 -29.95 -28.59
N ASP A 412 -2.18 -28.74 -28.95
CA ASP A 412 -0.77 -28.33 -28.97
C ASP A 412 -0.21 -28.21 -27.54
N TYR A 413 -0.99 -27.74 -26.58
CA TYR A 413 -0.64 -27.71 -25.17
C TYR A 413 -0.42 -29.14 -24.64
N ALA A 414 -1.34 -30.06 -24.91
CA ALA A 414 -1.22 -31.47 -24.51
C ALA A 414 0.01 -32.15 -25.14
N LYS A 415 0.27 -31.92 -26.43
CA LYS A 415 1.46 -32.43 -27.13
C LYS A 415 2.78 -31.86 -26.59
N ASN A 416 2.75 -30.62 -26.07
CA ASN A 416 3.93 -30.00 -25.45
C ASN A 416 4.11 -30.40 -23.98
N CYS A 417 3.04 -30.76 -23.27
CA CYS A 417 3.11 -31.31 -21.92
C CYS A 417 3.81 -32.68 -21.84
N GLU A 418 3.74 -33.50 -22.90
CA GLU A 418 4.51 -34.76 -22.97
C GLU A 418 6.05 -34.55 -22.93
N LYS A 419 6.54 -33.33 -23.22
CA LYS A 419 7.98 -33.01 -23.20
C LYS A 419 8.51 -32.54 -21.83
N GLN A 420 7.63 -32.27 -20.86
CA GLN A 420 8.01 -31.84 -19.51
C GLN A 420 7.49 -32.80 -18.44
N ILE A 421 7.71 -34.10 -18.65
CA ILE A 421 7.62 -35.06 -17.55
C ILE A 421 8.78 -34.74 -16.60
N PRO A 422 8.53 -34.52 -15.29
CA PRO A 422 9.60 -34.37 -14.32
C PRO A 422 10.48 -35.62 -14.37
N ASN A 423 11.66 -35.52 -14.99
CA ASN A 423 12.61 -36.62 -14.99
C ASN A 423 13.33 -36.65 -13.65
N ARG A 424 13.14 -37.73 -12.89
CA ARG A 424 13.80 -37.93 -11.60
C ARG A 424 15.31 -37.89 -11.77
N LYS A 425 15.98 -36.88 -11.23
CA LYS A 425 17.45 -36.77 -11.19
C LYS A 425 17.98 -37.60 -10.02
N ARG A 426 18.45 -38.82 -10.28
CA ARG A 426 19.02 -39.66 -9.22
C ARG A 426 20.34 -39.07 -8.72
N PRO A 427 20.55 -38.96 -7.40
CA PRO A 427 21.82 -38.50 -6.85
C PRO A 427 22.95 -39.53 -7.12
N ALA A 428 24.21 -39.09 -7.33
CA ALA A 428 25.39 -39.93 -7.60
C ALA A 428 25.76 -40.91 -6.45
N GLY A 429 26.69 -41.84 -6.61
CA GLY A 429 27.06 -42.77 -5.50
C GLY A 429 27.71 -42.10 -4.29
N MET A 430 28.42 -40.99 -4.50
CA MET A 430 29.12 -40.19 -3.48
C MET A 430 28.69 -38.73 -3.62
N ARG A 431 28.46 -38.03 -2.49
CA ARG A 431 28.04 -36.62 -2.49
C ARG A 431 28.39 -35.92 -1.19
N MET A 432 28.42 -34.59 -1.22
CA MET A 432 28.51 -33.78 0.00
C MET A 432 27.17 -33.81 0.75
N SER A 433 27.24 -33.92 2.08
CA SER A 433 26.06 -33.83 2.94
C SER A 433 26.35 -33.00 4.18
N ARG A 434 25.31 -32.32 4.69
CA ARG A 434 25.35 -31.60 5.98
C ARG A 434 24.34 -32.20 6.93
N THR A 435 24.74 -32.43 8.18
CA THR A 435 23.89 -33.02 9.22
C THR A 435 23.61 -32.01 10.32
N HIS A 436 22.33 -31.81 10.59
CA HIS A 436 21.81 -30.96 11.67
C HIS A 436 21.32 -31.87 12.80
N ALA A 437 22.03 -31.84 13.92
CA ALA A 437 21.60 -32.51 15.14
C ALA A 437 20.64 -31.59 15.93
N ALA A 438 19.53 -32.16 16.38
CA ALA A 438 18.53 -31.50 17.20
C ALA A 438 17.93 -32.51 18.18
N GLU A 439 17.42 -32.05 19.30
CA GLU A 439 16.72 -32.89 20.26
C GLU A 439 15.42 -32.18 20.65
N ILE A 440 14.29 -32.91 20.57
CA ILE A 440 12.97 -32.40 20.92
C ILE A 440 12.39 -33.34 21.98
N GLY A 441 12.18 -32.83 23.19
CA GLY A 441 11.74 -33.66 24.31
C GLY A 441 12.82 -34.69 24.66
N ASP A 442 12.50 -35.97 24.54
CA ASP A 442 13.40 -37.09 24.84
C ASP A 442 13.94 -37.78 23.57
N ILE A 443 13.79 -37.17 22.38
CA ILE A 443 14.15 -37.77 21.09
C ILE A 443 15.26 -36.97 20.44
N GLU A 444 16.42 -37.60 20.21
CA GLU A 444 17.44 -37.02 19.35
C GLU A 444 17.11 -37.28 17.87
N LEU A 445 17.32 -36.25 17.06
CA LEU A 445 17.08 -36.23 15.62
C LEU A 445 18.32 -35.75 14.89
N TYR A 446 18.65 -36.44 13.81
CA TYR A 446 19.72 -36.07 12.90
C TYR A 446 19.12 -35.87 11.52
N VAL A 447 19.05 -34.62 11.06
CA VAL A 447 18.55 -34.26 9.73
C VAL A 447 19.75 -34.07 8.80
N THR A 448 19.94 -35.00 7.87
CA THR A 448 21.05 -34.99 6.92
C THR A 448 20.55 -34.60 5.53
N ILE A 449 21.10 -33.52 4.98
CA ILE A 449 20.81 -33.04 3.63
C ILE A 449 21.99 -33.36 2.73
N GLY A 450 21.74 -34.14 1.68
CA GLY A 450 22.69 -34.41 0.60
C GLY A 450 22.53 -33.41 -0.55
N TYR A 451 23.64 -33.10 -1.22
CA TYR A 451 23.70 -32.10 -2.29
C TYR A 451 24.12 -32.72 -3.62
N TYR A 452 23.67 -32.11 -4.73
CA TYR A 452 24.28 -32.32 -6.05
C TYR A 452 25.58 -31.50 -6.15
N ASP A 453 26.39 -31.79 -7.17
CA ASP A 453 27.67 -31.09 -7.41
C ASP A 453 27.51 -29.59 -7.68
N ASP A 454 26.30 -29.17 -8.11
CA ASP A 454 25.92 -27.77 -8.32
C ASP A 454 25.49 -27.04 -7.02
N GLY A 455 25.54 -27.72 -5.87
CA GLY A 455 25.14 -27.17 -4.58
C GLY A 455 23.63 -27.18 -4.31
N THR A 456 22.81 -27.72 -5.21
CA THR A 456 21.37 -27.88 -4.99
C THR A 456 21.07 -29.10 -4.11
N MET A 457 20.02 -29.03 -3.29
CA MET A 457 19.63 -30.13 -2.38
C MET A 457 19.13 -31.33 -3.18
N ALA A 458 19.71 -32.50 -2.94
CA ALA A 458 19.42 -33.74 -3.66
C ALA A 458 18.53 -34.71 -2.86
N GLU A 459 18.74 -34.79 -1.54
CA GLU A 459 18.02 -35.70 -0.66
C GLU A 459 18.06 -35.22 0.78
N LEU A 460 17.08 -35.65 1.58
CA LEU A 460 16.97 -35.34 3.00
C LEU A 460 16.57 -36.60 3.77
N PHE A 461 17.38 -36.93 4.77
CA PHE A 461 17.14 -38.04 5.68
C PHE A 461 17.02 -37.56 7.12
N VAL A 462 16.08 -38.15 7.85
CA VAL A 462 15.94 -37.93 9.29
C VAL A 462 16.11 -39.26 10.01
N SER A 463 17.11 -39.33 10.88
CA SER A 463 17.33 -40.47 11.77
C SER A 463 17.16 -40.06 13.23
N SER A 464 16.92 -41.05 14.09
CA SER A 464 16.78 -40.90 15.54
C SER A 464 17.56 -41.99 16.27
N ASP A 465 17.98 -41.69 17.50
CA ASP A 465 18.76 -42.56 18.39
C ASP A 465 17.91 -43.63 19.12
N LYS A 466 16.61 -43.43 19.24
CA LYS A 466 15.69 -44.39 19.89
C LYS A 466 15.20 -45.47 18.93
N GLU A 467 15.45 -46.73 19.27
CA GLU A 467 15.01 -47.90 18.49
C GLU A 467 13.57 -48.33 18.85
N GLY A 468 12.82 -48.84 17.86
CA GLY A 468 11.56 -49.58 18.09
C GLY A 468 10.24 -48.78 18.06
N THR A 469 10.23 -47.47 17.77
CA THR A 469 9.00 -46.65 17.83
C THR A 469 8.34 -46.40 16.46
N VAL A 470 7.02 -46.16 16.48
CA VAL A 470 6.21 -45.69 15.31
C VAL A 470 6.83 -44.45 14.65
N VAL A 471 7.52 -43.62 15.43
CA VAL A 471 8.22 -42.41 15.00
C VAL A 471 9.27 -42.71 13.94
N LYS A 472 10.06 -43.79 14.06
CA LYS A 472 11.08 -44.14 13.05
C LYS A 472 10.47 -44.46 11.67
N GLY A 473 9.33 -45.14 11.66
CA GLY A 473 8.58 -45.45 10.43
C GLY A 473 8.09 -44.17 9.73
N LEU A 474 7.50 -43.25 10.49
CA LEU A 474 7.03 -41.96 9.96
C LEU A 474 8.18 -41.07 9.47
N LEU A 475 9.30 -41.03 10.20
CA LEU A 475 10.51 -40.30 9.79
C LEU A 475 11.09 -40.84 8.48
N ALA A 476 11.08 -42.17 8.29
CA ALA A 476 11.53 -42.80 7.06
C ALA A 476 10.60 -42.46 5.87
N VAL A 477 9.28 -42.44 6.08
CA VAL A 477 8.30 -42.04 5.06
C VAL A 477 8.47 -40.57 4.68
N LEU A 478 8.67 -39.69 5.67
CA LEU A 478 8.88 -38.26 5.46
C LEU A 478 10.19 -38.00 4.70
N SER A 479 11.28 -38.68 5.08
CA SER A 479 12.58 -38.63 4.41
C SER A 479 12.47 -39.04 2.94
N LYS A 480 11.80 -40.18 2.66
CA LYS A 480 11.57 -40.66 1.28
C LYS A 480 10.74 -39.68 0.45
N SER A 481 9.71 -39.10 1.06
CA SER A 481 8.82 -38.15 0.38
C SER A 481 9.56 -36.89 -0.02
N ILE A 482 10.27 -36.26 0.93
CA ILE A 482 11.05 -35.04 0.68
C ILE A 482 12.18 -35.32 -0.31
N SER A 483 12.90 -36.43 -0.16
CA SER A 483 13.97 -36.81 -1.11
C SER A 483 13.44 -37.02 -2.53
N ASN A 484 12.26 -37.64 -2.69
CA ASN A 484 11.64 -37.74 -4.00
C ASN A 484 11.25 -36.37 -4.56
N MET A 485 10.66 -35.49 -3.74
CA MET A 485 10.31 -34.13 -4.16
C MET A 485 11.53 -33.37 -4.69
N LEU A 486 12.65 -33.43 -3.96
CA LEU A 486 13.92 -32.82 -4.38
C LEU A 486 14.45 -33.42 -5.70
N GLN A 487 14.38 -34.74 -5.85
CA GLN A 487 14.85 -35.43 -7.07
C GLN A 487 13.96 -35.17 -8.30
N TYR A 488 12.72 -34.71 -8.11
CA TYR A 488 11.85 -34.22 -9.17
C TYR A 488 11.93 -32.69 -9.36
N ASN A 489 12.99 -32.07 -8.82
CA ASN A 489 13.27 -30.63 -8.91
C ASN A 489 12.17 -29.73 -8.30
N ILE A 490 11.44 -30.22 -7.29
CA ILE A 490 10.55 -29.34 -6.52
C ILE A 490 11.44 -28.37 -5.72
N PRO A 491 11.24 -27.04 -5.85
CA PRO A 491 12.08 -26.07 -5.14
C PRO A 491 12.05 -26.27 -3.62
N PRO A 492 13.21 -26.29 -2.93
CA PRO A 492 13.25 -26.50 -1.47
C PRO A 492 12.41 -25.50 -0.67
N LYS A 493 12.26 -24.27 -1.18
CA LYS A 493 11.41 -23.23 -0.59
C LYS A 493 9.93 -23.64 -0.52
N GLU A 494 9.42 -24.35 -1.54
CA GLU A 494 8.05 -24.86 -1.55
C GLU A 494 7.88 -26.02 -0.57
N ILE A 495 8.87 -26.92 -0.50
CA ILE A 495 8.89 -28.01 0.48
C ILE A 495 8.89 -27.46 1.91
N SER A 496 9.75 -26.48 2.20
CA SER A 496 9.78 -25.80 3.49
C SER A 496 8.41 -25.18 3.81
N ARG A 497 7.78 -24.49 2.86
CA ARG A 497 6.45 -23.90 3.03
C ARG A 497 5.38 -24.93 3.39
N LEU A 498 5.42 -26.14 2.83
CA LEU A 498 4.46 -27.22 3.12
C LEU A 498 4.59 -27.76 4.56
N LEU A 499 5.84 -27.91 5.03
CA LEU A 499 6.15 -28.51 6.34
C LEU A 499 6.06 -27.51 7.50
N ARG A 500 6.11 -26.23 7.20
CA ARG A 500 6.12 -25.12 8.14
C ARG A 500 4.87 -25.04 9.00
N GLY A 501 5.07 -24.87 10.31
CA GLY A 501 3.98 -24.65 11.26
C GLY A 501 3.06 -25.84 11.47
N GLN A 502 3.38 -27.02 10.92
CA GLN A 502 2.68 -28.25 11.23
C GLN A 502 2.81 -28.55 12.73
N GLN A 503 1.72 -28.99 13.37
CA GLN A 503 1.64 -29.18 14.82
C GLN A 503 1.32 -30.62 15.17
N PHE A 504 2.32 -31.35 15.68
CA PHE A 504 2.16 -32.71 16.20
C PHE A 504 3.41 -33.12 16.99
N GLU A 505 3.25 -34.07 17.91
CA GLU A 505 4.35 -34.62 18.71
C GLU A 505 5.33 -35.44 17.85
N PRO A 506 6.65 -35.33 18.05
CA PRO A 506 7.35 -34.53 19.07
C PRO A 506 7.36 -33.03 18.77
N ALA A 507 6.96 -32.21 19.76
CA ALA A 507 6.97 -30.75 19.69
C ALA A 507 7.52 -30.13 20.99
N GLY A 508 8.09 -28.92 20.88
CA GLY A 508 8.54 -28.14 22.02
C GLY A 508 9.97 -27.61 21.86
N PHE A 509 10.61 -27.39 23.02
CA PHE A 509 11.95 -26.83 23.08
C PHE A 509 12.94 -27.73 22.35
N VAL A 510 13.82 -27.09 21.57
CA VAL A 510 14.85 -27.78 20.79
C VAL A 510 16.21 -27.55 21.44
N SER A 511 16.79 -28.62 21.98
CA SER A 511 18.18 -28.66 22.44
C SER A 511 19.12 -29.11 21.30
N ARG A 512 20.42 -28.92 21.50
CA ARG A 512 21.53 -29.35 20.61
C ARG A 512 21.67 -28.62 19.26
N HIS A 513 20.59 -28.13 18.65
CA HIS A 513 20.71 -27.29 17.45
C HIS A 513 21.21 -25.87 17.83
N PRO A 514 22.22 -25.31 17.15
CA PRO A 514 22.78 -24.01 17.50
C PRO A 514 21.76 -22.87 17.35
N TYR A 515 20.92 -22.95 16.33
CA TYR A 515 20.04 -21.84 15.90
C TYR A 515 18.56 -21.99 16.24
N ILE A 516 18.07 -23.23 16.35
CA ILE A 516 16.65 -23.55 16.49
C ILE A 516 16.44 -23.90 17.95
N LYS A 517 15.56 -23.16 18.64
CA LYS A 517 15.28 -23.36 20.08
C LYS A 517 13.86 -23.81 20.36
N ASN A 518 12.99 -23.79 19.36
CA ASN A 518 11.62 -24.28 19.49
C ASN A 518 11.10 -24.78 18.14
N ALA A 519 10.37 -25.88 18.12
CA ALA A 519 9.72 -26.44 16.94
C ALA A 519 8.33 -27.00 17.29
N THR A 520 7.34 -26.75 16.44
CA THR A 520 5.96 -27.22 16.68
C THR A 520 5.70 -28.65 16.22
N SER A 521 6.66 -29.25 15.52
CA SER A 521 6.73 -30.66 15.14
C SER A 521 8.10 -30.95 14.54
N VAL A 522 8.38 -32.22 14.23
CA VAL A 522 9.56 -32.60 13.42
C VAL A 522 9.47 -32.05 11.99
N ALA A 523 8.27 -31.93 11.41
CA ALA A 523 8.11 -31.30 10.10
C ALA A 523 8.47 -29.82 10.13
N ASP A 524 8.05 -29.09 11.17
CA ASP A 524 8.42 -27.69 11.38
C ASP A 524 9.94 -27.52 11.64
N LEU A 525 10.56 -28.45 12.36
CA LEU A 525 12.02 -28.51 12.51
C LEU A 525 12.72 -28.66 11.16
N ILE A 526 12.27 -29.59 10.30
CA ILE A 526 12.84 -29.81 8.96
C ILE A 526 12.66 -28.56 8.08
N SER A 527 11.50 -27.89 8.12
CA SER A 527 11.28 -26.63 7.40
C SER A 527 12.31 -25.57 7.78
N LYS A 528 12.56 -25.38 9.08
CA LYS A 528 13.57 -24.43 9.57
C LYS A 528 14.98 -24.80 9.13
N ILE A 529 15.31 -26.09 9.08
CA ILE A 529 16.62 -26.57 8.60
C ILE A 529 16.77 -26.31 7.09
N ILE A 530 15.74 -26.57 6.29
CA ILE A 530 15.75 -26.23 4.86
C ILE A 530 15.95 -24.72 4.67
N ASP A 531 15.24 -23.89 5.44
CA ASP A 531 15.37 -22.43 5.38
C ASP A 531 16.82 -21.98 5.70
N ILE A 532 17.44 -22.54 6.76
CA ILE A 532 18.85 -22.29 7.12
C ILE A 532 19.79 -22.64 5.96
N GLU A 533 19.57 -23.79 5.34
CA GLU A 533 20.46 -24.31 4.30
C GLU A 533 20.30 -23.56 2.97
N MET A 534 19.19 -22.85 2.79
CA MET A 534 18.98 -21.83 1.75
C MET A 534 19.49 -20.43 2.13
N GLY A 535 19.97 -20.22 3.35
CA GLY A 535 20.43 -18.92 3.86
C GLY A 535 19.32 -18.01 4.41
N ASP A 536 18.12 -18.53 4.66
CA ASP A 536 17.02 -17.81 5.31
C ASP A 536 17.03 -18.05 6.84
N TYR A 537 17.41 -17.00 7.57
CA TYR A 537 17.51 -17.00 9.03
C TYR A 537 16.35 -16.28 9.72
N THR A 538 15.26 -15.99 9.02
CA THR A 538 14.15 -15.18 9.56
C THR A 538 13.35 -15.89 10.67
N ARG A 539 13.39 -17.23 10.71
CA ARG A 539 12.49 -18.07 11.54
C ARG A 539 13.17 -18.83 12.68
N ILE A 540 14.45 -18.55 12.89
CA ILE A 540 15.27 -19.15 13.95
C ILE A 540 15.42 -18.18 15.12
N GLN A 541 15.49 -18.71 16.34
CA GLN A 541 15.55 -17.90 17.54
C GLN A 541 16.94 -17.29 17.77
N ILE A 542 18.00 -18.04 17.44
CA ILE A 542 19.38 -17.54 17.51
C ILE A 542 19.89 -17.35 16.09
N LYS A 543 20.05 -16.10 15.66
CA LYS A 543 20.61 -15.78 14.35
C LYS A 543 22.13 -15.93 14.38
N PRO A 544 22.76 -16.57 13.38
CA PRO A 544 24.22 -16.64 13.30
C PRO A 544 24.82 -15.22 13.25
N GLN A 545 25.77 -14.93 14.15
CA GLN A 545 26.54 -13.69 14.12
C GLN A 545 27.73 -13.89 13.17
N ASN A 546 27.91 -12.97 12.22
CA ASN A 546 28.84 -13.02 11.07
C ASN A 546 28.43 -14.00 9.95
N VAL A 547 27.77 -13.47 8.91
CA VAL A 547 27.50 -14.21 7.66
C VAL A 547 28.77 -14.23 6.81
N GLN A 548 29.66 -15.18 7.09
CA GLN A 548 30.68 -15.61 6.13
C GLN A 548 30.21 -16.92 5.51
N SER A 549 30.17 -16.96 4.17
CA SER A 549 29.90 -18.16 3.38
C SER A 549 30.82 -19.29 3.83
N VAL A 550 30.24 -20.41 4.25
CA VAL A 550 30.93 -21.56 4.84
C VAL A 550 31.65 -22.37 3.75
N LEU A 551 32.72 -21.80 3.20
CA LEU A 551 33.81 -22.48 2.51
C LEU A 551 35.12 -22.14 3.24
N ALA A 552 35.31 -22.69 4.44
CA ALA A 552 36.62 -22.84 5.08
C ALA A 552 36.50 -23.78 6.30
N VAL A 553 37.47 -24.68 6.42
CA VAL A 553 37.55 -25.74 7.45
C VAL A 553 38.30 -25.25 8.70
N LYS A 554 37.79 -25.69 9.86
CA LYS A 554 38.37 -25.82 11.23
C LYS A 554 38.87 -24.57 11.98
N GLU A 555 38.38 -24.42 13.20
CA GLU A 555 39.15 -24.79 14.40
C GLU A 555 38.25 -25.09 15.62
N THR A 556 38.71 -26.02 16.45
CA THR A 556 38.04 -26.64 17.60
C THR A 556 38.23 -25.80 18.85
N LYS A 557 37.19 -25.60 19.68
CA LYS A 557 37.36 -25.34 21.13
C LYS A 557 36.29 -26.04 21.95
N THR A 558 36.77 -26.84 22.90
CA THR A 558 36.07 -27.55 23.97
C THR A 558 35.68 -26.59 25.09
N VAL A 559 34.45 -26.71 25.62
CA VAL A 559 34.13 -26.36 27.01
C VAL A 559 33.13 -27.38 27.56
N SER A 560 33.46 -27.91 28.72
CA SER A 560 32.76 -28.89 29.54
C SER A 560 31.68 -28.25 30.42
N GLU A 561 30.57 -28.95 30.67
CA GLU A 561 29.83 -28.86 31.95
C GLU A 561 28.90 -30.06 32.14
N SER A 562 28.52 -30.28 33.41
CA SER A 562 28.29 -31.55 34.10
C SER A 562 26.90 -32.18 33.94
N VAL A 563 26.86 -33.52 33.91
CA VAL A 563 25.64 -34.34 33.95
C VAL A 563 25.32 -34.71 35.40
N LYS A 564 24.15 -34.31 35.88
CA LYS A 564 23.47 -34.98 37.01
C LYS A 564 22.57 -36.07 36.44
N SER A 565 22.73 -37.28 36.96
CA SER A 565 21.93 -38.46 36.64
C SER A 565 20.61 -38.41 37.40
N GLU A 566 19.50 -38.27 36.68
CA GLU A 566 18.15 -38.61 37.17
C GLU A 566 17.66 -39.84 36.38
N GLU A 567 17.08 -40.80 37.10
CA GLU A 567 16.58 -42.07 36.57
C GLU A 567 15.51 -41.82 35.49
N LYS A 568 15.72 -42.37 34.29
CA LYS A 568 14.85 -42.17 33.13
C LYS A 568 13.53 -42.94 33.32
N GLU A 569 12.45 -42.24 33.65
CA GLU A 569 11.09 -42.73 33.46
C GLU A 569 10.77 -42.76 31.95
N GLU A 570 10.35 -43.91 31.42
CA GLU A 570 10.01 -44.07 29.99
C GLU A 570 8.56 -43.65 29.75
N ARG A 571 8.34 -42.64 28.91
CA ARG A 571 6.99 -42.18 28.54
C ARG A 571 6.33 -43.15 27.56
N LEU A 572 5.09 -43.55 27.85
CA LEU A 572 4.31 -44.45 27.01
C LEU A 572 3.50 -43.66 25.99
N TYR A 573 3.93 -43.71 24.73
CA TYR A 573 3.23 -43.07 23.62
C TYR A 573 2.03 -43.92 23.16
N GLY A 574 0.85 -43.31 23.04
CA GLY A 574 -0.37 -43.96 22.52
C GLY A 574 -1.35 -44.48 23.58
N GLU A 575 -0.96 -44.49 24.86
CA GLU A 575 -1.87 -44.86 25.96
C GLU A 575 -2.53 -43.63 26.59
N ARG A 576 -3.78 -43.80 27.06
CA ARG A 576 -4.54 -42.78 27.79
C ARG A 576 -4.84 -43.27 29.20
N CYS A 577 -4.68 -42.40 30.17
CA CYS A 577 -5.14 -42.62 31.54
C CYS A 577 -6.64 -42.92 31.52
N ALA A 578 -7.05 -44.07 32.06
CA ALA A 578 -8.46 -44.45 32.13
C ALA A 578 -9.28 -43.52 33.04
N THR A 579 -8.63 -42.82 33.98
CA THR A 579 -9.29 -41.97 34.98
C THR A 579 -9.50 -40.54 34.49
N CYS A 580 -8.50 -39.92 33.84
CA CYS A 580 -8.59 -38.50 33.42
C CYS A 580 -8.40 -38.27 31.92
N GLY A 581 -8.18 -39.33 31.13
CA GLY A 581 -7.96 -39.24 29.69
C GLY A 581 -6.61 -38.65 29.26
N SER A 582 -5.73 -38.28 30.22
CA SER A 582 -4.40 -37.74 29.92
C SER A 582 -3.55 -38.76 29.18
N VAL A 583 -2.80 -38.26 28.19
CA VAL A 583 -1.80 -39.02 27.42
C VAL A 583 -0.40 -38.98 28.06
N LYS A 584 -0.25 -38.39 29.25
CA LYS A 584 1.01 -38.35 30.01
C LYS A 584 1.16 -39.58 30.91
N MET A 585 1.13 -40.75 30.27
CA MET A 585 1.37 -42.03 30.92
C MET A 585 2.87 -42.35 30.89
N PHE A 586 3.42 -42.76 32.03
CA PHE A 586 4.82 -43.15 32.20
C PHE A 586 4.90 -44.56 32.78
N ARG A 587 5.91 -45.31 32.37
CA ARG A 587 6.21 -46.62 32.95
C ARG A 587 7.16 -46.42 34.13
N ASN A 588 6.72 -46.88 35.30
CA ASN A 588 7.53 -46.89 36.51
C ASN A 588 7.56 -48.31 37.08
N GLY A 589 8.63 -49.05 36.78
CA GLY A 589 8.73 -50.49 37.03
C GLY A 589 7.69 -51.31 36.26
N ASN A 590 6.98 -52.19 36.97
CA ASN A 590 5.87 -52.98 36.40
C ASN A 590 4.53 -52.22 36.34
N CYS A 591 4.45 -51.03 36.94
CA CYS A 591 3.23 -50.23 36.99
C CYS A 591 3.25 -49.08 35.97
N LYS A 592 2.07 -48.60 35.61
CA LYS A 592 1.87 -47.40 34.78
C LYS A 592 1.34 -46.26 35.63
N VAL A 593 1.89 -45.06 35.48
CA VAL A 593 1.54 -43.87 36.28
C VAL A 593 1.16 -42.71 35.37
N CYS A 594 0.04 -42.05 35.65
CA CYS A 594 -0.35 -40.79 34.99
C CYS A 594 0.26 -39.59 35.73
N LYS A 595 1.10 -38.78 35.08
CA LYS A 595 1.71 -37.60 35.74
C LYS A 595 0.75 -36.43 35.95
N ASP A 596 -0.38 -36.37 35.23
CA ASP A 596 -1.34 -35.28 35.40
C ASP A 596 -2.33 -35.50 36.56
N CYS A 597 -2.69 -36.75 36.91
CA CYS A 597 -3.66 -37.04 37.99
C CYS A 597 -3.16 -38.03 39.06
N GLY A 598 -1.97 -38.62 38.88
CA GLY A 598 -1.37 -39.55 39.85
C GLY A 598 -1.94 -40.97 39.85
N SER A 599 -2.92 -41.30 39.00
CA SER A 599 -3.50 -42.65 38.97
C SER A 599 -2.48 -43.71 38.54
N THR A 600 -2.45 -44.85 39.25
CA THR A 600 -1.60 -46.00 38.92
C THR A 600 -2.44 -47.19 38.45
N THR A 601 -1.97 -47.91 37.43
CA THR A 601 -2.63 -49.11 36.88
C THR A 601 -1.60 -50.20 36.61
N GLY A 602 -1.93 -51.45 36.95
CA GLY A 602 -1.09 -52.63 36.68
C GLY A 602 -0.14 -53.06 37.81
N CYS A 603 -0.43 -52.75 39.07
CA CYS A 603 0.35 -53.26 40.21
C CYS A 603 -0.33 -54.47 40.85
N SER A 604 0.41 -55.58 40.99
CA SER A 604 0.28 -56.54 42.09
C SER A 604 1.45 -56.31 43.04
#